data_AF-A0A974TCC2-F1
#
_entry.id   AF-A0A974TCC2-F1
#
_cell.length_a   1.000
_cell.length_b   1.000
_cell.length_c   1.000
_cell.angle_alpha   90.00
_cell.angle_beta   90.00
_cell.angle_gamma   90.00
#
_symmetry.space_group_name_H-M   'P 1'
#
loop_
_entity.id
_entity.type
_entity.pdbx_description
1 polymer ?
#
loop_
_entity_poly.entity_id
_entity_poly.type
_entity_poly.pdbx_seq_one_letter_code
_entity_poly.pdbx_strand_id
1 'polypeptide(L)'
;MTAPWDEPRMELLTRLWLAGATARLIAEKLGGGVTRNAVIGKAHRLGLTGKHGSKSAALKRARAFRARGSDQHLQRKPKPKNRAR
;
A
#
# COMPACT_ATOMS: atom_id res chain seq x y z
N MET A 1 22.87 -16.80 6.55
CA MET A 1 22.46 -15.64 5.74
C MET A 1 21.02 -15.32 6.08
N THR A 2 20.82 -14.40 7.02
CA THR A 2 19.52 -14.07 7.62
C THR A 2 18.69 -13.29 6.60
N ALA A 3 17.56 -13.86 6.19
CA ALA A 3 16.70 -13.23 5.20
C ALA A 3 16.10 -11.93 5.78
N PRO A 4 15.86 -10.89 4.97
CA PRO A 4 15.30 -9.61 5.42
C PRO A 4 13.89 -9.71 6.05
N TRP A 5 13.29 -10.91 6.08
CA TRP A 5 12.03 -11.23 6.72
C TRP A 5 12.17 -12.54 7.48
N ASP A 6 12.68 -12.47 8.71
CA ASP A 6 12.77 -13.60 9.62
C ASP A 6 11.38 -14.09 10.08
N GLU A 7 11.28 -15.37 10.44
CA GLU A 7 10.10 -15.97 11.07
C GLU A 7 9.52 -15.12 12.22
N PRO A 8 10.29 -14.68 13.23
CA PRO A 8 9.78 -13.84 14.32
C PRO A 8 9.22 -12.50 13.83
N ARG A 9 9.76 -11.92 12.75
CA ARG A 9 9.23 -10.70 12.13
C ARG A 9 7.90 -10.96 11.42
N MET A 10 7.77 -12.11 10.74
CA MET A 10 6.52 -12.50 10.09
C MET A 10 5.41 -12.80 11.11
N GLU A 11 5.75 -13.45 12.22
CA GLU A 11 4.81 -13.72 13.31
C GLU A 11 4.31 -12.43 13.94
N LEU A 12 5.23 -11.50 14.29
CA LEU A 12 4.87 -10.22 14.88
C LEU A 12 3.98 -9.39 13.95
N LEU A 13 4.31 -9.35 12.65
CA LEU A 13 3.46 -8.71 11.64
C LEU A 13 2.06 -9.32 11.64
N THR A 14 1.95 -10.64 11.62
CA THR A 14 0.66 -11.35 11.56
C THR A 14 -0.17 -11.08 12.81
N ARG A 15 0.41 -11.19 14.01
CA ARG A 15 -0.27 -10.89 15.28
C ARG A 15 -0.80 -9.46 15.31
N LEU A 16 0.03 -8.47 15.03
CA LEU A 16 -0.37 -7.06 15.07
C LEU A 16 -1.38 -6.71 13.98
N TRP A 17 -1.23 -7.30 12.80
CA TRP A 17 -2.17 -7.10 11.69
C TRP A 17 -3.57 -7.64 12.04
N LEU A 18 -3.65 -8.84 12.61
CA LEU A 18 -4.91 -9.42 13.08
C LEU A 18 -5.51 -8.65 14.26
N ALA A 19 -4.67 -8.05 15.12
CA ALA A 19 -5.09 -7.12 16.16
C ALA A 19 -5.61 -5.77 15.62
N GLY A 20 -5.58 -5.54 14.30
CA GLY A 20 -6.06 -4.31 13.67
C GLY A 20 -5.06 -3.14 13.74
N ALA A 21 -3.80 -3.40 14.09
CA ALA A 21 -2.77 -2.37 14.10
C ALA A 21 -2.53 -1.81 12.69
N THR A 22 -2.22 -0.52 12.61
CA THR A 22 -1.91 0.10 11.32
C THR A 22 -0.52 -0.30 10.83
N ALA A 23 -0.34 -0.40 9.52
CA ALA A 23 0.94 -0.78 8.91
C ALA A 23 2.12 0.13 9.32
N ARG A 24 1.88 1.41 9.65
CA ARG A 24 2.91 2.32 10.17
C ARG A 24 3.38 1.87 11.56
N LEU A 25 2.43 1.61 12.46
CA LEU A 25 2.74 1.14 13.81
C LEU A 25 3.48 -0.21 13.79
N ILE A 26 3.09 -1.10 12.88
CA ILE A 26 3.77 -2.39 12.70
C ILE A 26 5.20 -2.19 12.19
N ALA A 27 5.41 -1.26 11.24
CA ALA A 27 6.74 -0.93 10.75
C ALA A 27 7.64 -0.35 11.86
N GLU A 28 7.10 0.55 12.69
CA GLU A 28 7.80 1.11 13.87
C GLU A 28 8.18 -0.01 14.87
N LYS A 29 7.31 -1.01 15.08
CA LYS A 29 7.58 -2.17 15.95
C LYS A 29 8.61 -3.15 15.38
N LEU A 30 8.61 -3.37 14.06
CA LEU A 30 9.53 -4.30 13.40
C LEU A 30 10.96 -3.75 13.27
N GLY A 31 11.09 -2.42 13.13
CA GLY A 31 12.37 -1.74 12.99
C GLY A 31 13.17 -2.18 11.75
N GLY A 32 14.48 -1.91 11.75
CA GLY A 32 15.40 -2.43 10.72
C GLY A 32 15.17 -1.91 9.30
N GLY A 33 14.64 -0.71 9.13
CA GLY A 33 14.38 -0.11 7.81
C GLY A 33 13.12 -0.62 7.11
N VAL A 34 12.29 -1.43 7.80
CA VAL A 34 10.99 -1.86 7.28
C VAL A 34 10.06 -0.66 7.19
N THR A 35 9.60 -0.33 5.98
CA THR A 35 8.67 0.77 5.76
C THR A 35 7.22 0.29 5.84
N ARG A 36 6.28 1.24 6.05
CA ARG A 36 4.83 0.98 5.97
C ARG A 36 4.45 0.19 4.71
N ASN A 37 5.06 0.53 3.57
CA ASN A 37 4.75 -0.11 2.30
C ASN A 37 5.29 -1.55 2.24
N ALA A 38 6.46 -1.81 2.83
CA ALA A 38 7.00 -3.16 2.95
C ALA A 38 6.08 -4.06 3.80
N VAL A 39 5.51 -3.53 4.89
CA VAL A 39 4.52 -4.25 5.72
C VAL A 39 3.25 -4.57 4.93
N ILE A 40 2.68 -3.59 4.21
CA ILE A 40 1.48 -3.81 3.39
C ILE A 40 1.76 -4.87 2.32
N GLY A 41 2.90 -4.77 1.64
CA GLY A 41 3.31 -5.74 0.62
C GLY A 41 3.45 -7.15 1.20
N LYS A 42 4.06 -7.28 2.38
CA LYS A 42 4.19 -8.58 3.05
C LYS A 42 2.84 -9.13 3.50
N ALA A 43 1.98 -8.32 4.10
CA ALA A 43 0.63 -8.73 4.53
C ALA A 43 -0.24 -9.20 3.35
N HIS A 44 -0.12 -8.54 2.19
CA HIS A 44 -0.78 -8.96 0.96
C HIS A 44 -0.26 -10.32 0.46
N ARG A 45 1.06 -10.52 0.45
CA ARG A 45 1.67 -11.82 0.07
C ARG A 45 1.28 -12.95 1.01
N LEU A 46 1.02 -12.64 2.28
CA LEU A 46 0.54 -13.59 3.29
C LEU A 46 -0.99 -13.80 3.24
N GLY A 47 -1.71 -13.14 2.34
CA GLY A 47 -3.17 -13.29 2.21
C GLY A 47 -3.99 -12.69 3.37
N LEU A 48 -3.36 -11.94 4.28
CA LEU A 48 -3.99 -11.39 5.49
C LEU A 48 -5.04 -10.32 5.18
N THR A 49 -5.12 -9.82 3.94
CA THR A 49 -6.03 -8.74 3.51
C THR A 49 -7.27 -9.21 2.76
N GLY A 50 -7.33 -10.48 2.36
CA GLY A 50 -8.37 -11.00 1.45
C GLY A 50 -9.49 -11.78 2.13
N LYS A 51 -9.23 -12.41 3.28
CA LYS A 51 -10.17 -13.35 3.90
C LYS A 51 -10.48 -13.06 5.38
N HIS A 52 -9.57 -12.41 6.11
CA HIS A 52 -9.73 -12.12 7.55
C HIS A 52 -9.43 -10.67 7.97
N GLY A 53 -8.81 -9.83 7.12
CA GLY A 53 -8.36 -8.50 7.53
C GLY A 53 -8.88 -7.39 6.64
N SER A 54 -9.73 -6.53 7.23
CA SER A 54 -10.03 -5.15 6.81
C SER A 54 -11.01 -4.94 5.64
N LYS A 55 -12.30 -4.82 6.00
CA LYS A 55 -13.35 -4.13 5.22
C LYS A 55 -12.93 -2.72 4.73
N SER A 56 -11.90 -2.12 5.33
CA SER A 56 -11.40 -0.77 5.02
C SER A 56 -10.60 -0.67 3.71
N ALA A 57 -9.93 -1.74 3.25
CA ALA A 57 -9.17 -1.72 1.99
C ALA A 57 -10.10 -1.79 0.76
N ALA A 58 -11.19 -2.55 0.86
CA ALA A 58 -12.23 -2.60 -0.17
C ALA A 58 -12.94 -1.24 -0.31
N LEU A 59 -13.23 -0.55 0.80
CA LEU A 59 -13.82 0.80 0.80
C LEU A 59 -12.89 1.86 0.17
N LYS A 60 -11.56 1.76 0.36
CA LYS A 60 -10.61 2.65 -0.33
C LYS A 60 -10.45 2.32 -1.81
N ARG A 61 -10.48 1.05 -2.21
CA ARG A 61 -10.48 0.66 -3.63
C ARG A 61 -11.77 1.11 -4.33
N ALA A 62 -12.92 1.02 -3.68
CA ALA A 62 -14.18 1.54 -4.19
C ALA A 62 -14.15 3.07 -4.35
N ARG A 63 -13.61 3.81 -3.37
CA ARG A 63 -13.41 5.27 -3.48
C ARG A 63 -12.38 5.66 -4.55
N ALA A 64 -11.27 4.92 -4.68
CA ALA A 64 -10.24 5.18 -5.70
C ALA A 64 -10.67 4.76 -7.12
N PHE A 65 -11.61 3.82 -7.25
CA PHE A 65 -12.25 3.52 -8.53
C PHE A 65 -13.27 4.60 -8.90
N ARG A 66 -14.05 5.11 -7.93
CA ARG A 66 -14.98 6.23 -8.15
C ARG A 66 -14.27 7.56 -8.43
N ALA A 67 -13.11 7.81 -7.81
CA ALA A 67 -12.33 9.04 -8.03
C ALA A 67 -11.50 9.04 -9.34
N ARG A 68 -11.24 7.87 -9.93
CA ARG A 68 -10.52 7.78 -11.22
C ARG A 68 -11.44 7.89 -12.44
N GLY A 69 -12.76 8.00 -12.24
CA GLY A 69 -13.73 8.17 -13.32
C GLY A 69 -14.03 9.62 -13.70
N SER A 70 -13.42 10.62 -13.05
CA SER A 70 -13.87 12.02 -13.21
C SER A 70 -12.76 13.07 -13.40
N ASP A 71 -11.47 12.71 -13.34
CA ASP A 71 -10.38 13.68 -13.40
C ASP A 71 -9.22 13.22 -14.30
N GLN A 72 -9.52 12.94 -15.57
CA GLN A 72 -8.49 12.90 -16.63
C GLN A 72 -8.81 13.82 -17.81
N HIS A 73 -9.73 14.77 -17.61
CA HIS A 73 -9.99 15.85 -18.57
C HIS A 73 -9.67 17.20 -17.95
N LEU A 74 -8.40 17.45 -17.59
CA LEU A 74 -7.85 18.81 -17.61
C LEU A 74 -6.32 18.75 -17.60
N GLN A 75 -5.70 19.31 -18.65
CA GLN A 75 -4.29 19.69 -18.76
C GLN A 75 -3.23 18.68 -19.22
N ARG A 76 -3.43 18.11 -20.41
CA ARG A 76 -2.30 18.02 -21.36
C ARG A 76 -2.56 18.99 -22.51
N LYS A 77 -2.18 20.26 -22.32
CA LYS A 77 -2.20 21.25 -23.42
C LYS A 77 -1.13 20.86 -24.45
N PRO A 78 -1.46 20.64 -25.73
CA PRO A 78 -0.43 20.50 -26.77
C PRO A 78 0.24 21.87 -26.97
N LYS A 79 1.56 21.92 -26.85
CA LYS A 79 2.37 23.12 -27.10
C LYS A 79 2.47 23.33 -28.62
N PRO A 80 1.96 24.43 -29.21
CA PRO A 80 2.11 24.67 -30.64
C PRO A 80 3.55 25.12 -30.89
N LYS A 81 4.26 24.39 -31.75
CA LYS A 81 5.56 24.83 -32.28
C LYS A 81 5.33 25.49 -33.63
N ASN A 82 4.80 26.72 -33.62
CA ASN A 82 4.94 27.59 -34.78
C ASN A 82 6.34 28.20 -34.76
N ARG A 83 7.15 27.85 -35.75
CA ARG A 83 8.26 28.70 -36.16
C ARG A 83 8.30 28.75 -37.68
N ALA A 84 7.55 29.71 -38.21
CA ALA A 84 7.78 30.25 -39.53
C ALA A 84 9.01 31.18 -39.46
N ARG A 85 10.06 30.85 -40.21
CA ARG A 85 10.74 31.72 -41.18
C ARG A 85 11.91 30.96 -41.79
#